data_AF-A0A2R6EA01-F1
#
_entry.id   AF-A0A2R6EA01-F1
#
_cell.length_a   1.000
_cell.length_b   1.000
_cell.length_c   1.000
_cell.angle_alpha   90.00
_cell.angle_beta   90.00
_cell.angle_gamma   90.00
#
_symmetry.space_group_name_H-M   'P 1'
#
loop_
_entity.id
_entity.type
_entity.pdbx_description
1 polymer ?
#
loop_
_entity_poly.entity_id
_entity_poly.type
_entity_poly.pdbx_seq_one_letter_code
_entity_poly.pdbx_strand_id
1 'polypeptide(L)'
;MAEALAATLALDHAAVDIVLILRRPLLTKFMTSVTGIGSAASVTILLGLFYLAGWHRELATGAVALSVAGVVVVSLMGLVQRPFPPDPVCVTDGTGMAPHSFPSGHAAAATV
;
A
#
# COMPACT_ATOMS: atom_id res chain seq x y z
N MET A 1 -1.28 17.18 -22.23
CA MET A 1 -1.88 16.37 -21.12
C MET A 1 -2.10 14.92 -21.52
N ALA A 2 -2.76 14.62 -22.64
CA ALA A 2 -2.98 13.25 -23.11
C ALA A 2 -1.67 12.45 -23.34
N GLU A 3 -0.64 13.09 -23.92
CA GLU A 3 0.66 12.46 -24.15
C GLU A 3 1.38 12.08 -22.85
N ALA A 4 1.39 12.98 -21.86
CA ALA A 4 1.99 12.71 -20.55
C ALA A 4 1.27 11.58 -19.80
N LEU A 5 -0.05 11.52 -19.89
CA LEU A 5 -0.84 10.43 -19.32
C LEU A 5 -0.51 9.10 -20.01
N ALA A 6 -0.45 9.08 -21.34
CA ALA A 6 -0.10 7.89 -22.11
C ALA A 6 1.32 7.41 -21.77
N ALA A 7 2.29 8.32 -21.68
CA ALA A 7 3.66 7.99 -21.27
C ALA A 7 3.71 7.41 -19.84
N THR A 8 2.92 7.96 -18.91
CA THR A 8 2.83 7.46 -17.53
C THR A 8 2.27 6.05 -17.48
N LEU A 9 1.20 5.78 -18.22
CA LEU A 9 0.59 4.44 -18.30
C LEU A 9 1.54 3.43 -18.96
N ALA A 10 2.26 3.85 -20.01
CA ALA A 10 3.27 3.00 -20.65
C ALA A 10 4.41 2.64 -19.69
N LEU A 11 4.88 3.60 -18.87
CA LEU A 11 5.89 3.35 -17.85
C LEU A 11 5.39 2.41 -16.75
N ASP A 12 4.16 2.62 -16.27
CA ASP A 12 3.54 1.78 -15.25
C ASP A 12 3.38 0.32 -15.75
N HIS A 13 2.95 0.13 -17.00
CA HIS A 13 2.87 -1.20 -17.62
C HIS A 13 4.25 -1.85 -17.76
N ALA A 14 5.26 -1.10 -18.23
CA ALA A 14 6.63 -1.61 -18.36
C ALA A 14 7.20 -2.03 -16.99
N ALA A 15 6.90 -1.28 -15.93
CA ALA A 15 7.30 -1.62 -14.57
C ALA A 15 6.63 -2.92 -14.09
N VAL A 16 5.33 -3.11 -14.37
CA VAL A 16 4.61 -4.35 -14.05
C VAL A 16 5.23 -5.54 -14.80
N ASP A 17 5.51 -5.41 -16.09
CA ASP A 17 6.10 -6.48 -16.90
C ASP A 17 7.47 -6.92 -16.35
N ILE A 18 8.32 -5.97 -15.98
CA ILE A 18 9.62 -6.25 -15.36
C ILE A 18 9.45 -7.04 -14.06
N VAL A 19 8.49 -6.65 -13.21
CA VAL A 19 8.19 -7.34 -11.95
C VAL A 19 7.70 -8.76 -12.20
N LEU A 20 6.83 -8.96 -13.19
CA LEU A 20 6.31 -10.28 -13.54
C LEU A 20 7.42 -11.22 -14.04
N ILE A 21 8.37 -10.71 -14.85
CA ILE A 21 9.52 -11.47 -15.33
C ILE A 21 10.45 -11.90 -14.19
N LEU A 22 10.67 -11.02 -13.21
CA LEU A 22 11.54 -11.29 -12.07
C LEU A 22 10.91 -12.21 -11.01
N ARG A 23 9.59 -12.41 -11.06
CA ARG A 23 8.83 -13.15 -10.05
C ARG A 23 9.32 -14.60 -9.96
N ARG A 24 9.82 -14.97 -8.77
CA ARG A 24 10.16 -16.36 -8.38
C ARG A 24 9.43 -16.71 -7.10
N PRO A 25 9.08 -17.99 -6.83
CA PRO A 25 8.31 -18.36 -5.64
C PRO A 25 8.92 -17.87 -4.31
N LEU A 26 10.24 -18.05 -4.15
CA LEU A 26 10.95 -17.59 -2.95
C LEU A 26 10.97 -16.07 -2.82
N LEU A 27 11.26 -15.37 -3.91
CA LEU A 27 11.26 -13.90 -3.93
C LEU A 27 9.86 -13.34 -3.65
N THR A 28 8.83 -13.95 -4.21
CA THR A 28 7.43 -13.54 -4.02
C THR A 28 7.02 -13.69 -2.56
N LYS A 29 7.36 -14.82 -1.93
CA LYS A 29 7.10 -15.04 -0.51
C LYS A 29 7.84 -14.02 0.36
N PHE A 30 9.11 -13.78 0.08
CA PHE A 30 9.89 -12.77 0.78
C PHE A 30 9.28 -11.38 0.66
N MET A 31 8.95 -10.94 -0.57
CA MET A 31 8.35 -9.63 -0.82
C MET A 31 6.94 -9.50 -0.24
N THR A 32 6.20 -10.60 -0.11
CA THR A 32 4.91 -10.62 0.60
C THR A 32 5.10 -10.30 2.09
N SER A 33 6.11 -10.87 2.73
CA SER A 33 6.46 -10.53 4.11
C SER A 33 6.90 -9.07 4.26
N VAL A 34 7.71 -8.55 3.33
CA VAL A 34 8.12 -7.14 3.31
C VAL A 34 6.90 -6.23 3.17
N THR A 35 5.95 -6.58 2.28
CA THR A 35 4.69 -5.85 2.11
C THR A 35 3.88 -5.82 3.41
N GLY A 36 3.88 -6.93 4.15
CA GLY A 36 3.22 -7.05 5.45
C GLY A 36 3.66 -6.00 6.48
N ILE A 37 4.88 -5.46 6.39
CA ILE A 37 5.38 -4.40 7.28
C ILE A 37 4.53 -3.13 7.17
N GLY A 38 4.04 -2.81 5.97
CA GLY A 38 3.15 -1.66 5.74
C GLY A 38 1.68 -1.96 6.05
N SER A 39 1.34 -3.13 6.61
CA SER A 39 -0.04 -3.50 6.88
C SER A 39 -0.59 -2.73 8.08
N ALA A 40 -1.92 -2.56 8.11
CA ALA A 40 -2.61 -1.98 9.27
C ALA A 40 -2.32 -2.75 10.58
N ALA A 41 -2.13 -4.08 10.49
CA ALA A 41 -1.78 -4.90 11.64
C ALA A 41 -0.38 -4.54 12.19
N SER A 42 0.63 -4.45 11.31
CA SER A 42 1.99 -4.06 11.70
C SER A 42 2.04 -2.65 12.28
N VAL A 43 1.33 -1.70 11.66
CA VAL A 43 1.16 -0.34 12.17
C VAL A 43 0.53 -0.33 13.57
N THR A 44 -0.53 -1.11 13.77
CA THR A 44 -1.21 -1.21 15.08
C THR A 44 -0.26 -1.74 16.16
N ILE A 45 0.52 -2.77 15.84
CA ILE A 45 1.54 -3.32 16.75
C ILE A 45 2.58 -2.25 17.09
N LEU A 46 3.08 -1.51 16.10
CA LEU A 46 4.08 -0.46 16.32
C LEU A 46 3.57 0.66 17.24
N LEU A 47 2.35 1.15 17.00
CA LEU A 47 1.72 2.14 17.88
C LEU A 47 1.50 1.59 19.30
N GLY A 48 1.12 0.33 19.42
CA GLY A 48 1.03 -0.36 20.71
C GLY A 48 2.37 -0.40 21.46
N LEU A 49 3.48 -0.64 20.75
CA LEU A 49 4.82 -0.60 21.33
C LEU A 49 5.20 0.81 21.80
N PHE A 50 4.89 1.86 21.03
CA PHE A 50 5.12 3.24 21.46
C PHE A 50 4.32 3.60 22.70
N TYR A 51 3.07 3.13 22.78
CA TYR A 51 2.25 3.28 23.97
C TYR A 51 2.88 2.61 25.20
N LEU A 52 3.30 1.35 25.08
CA LEU A 52 3.91 0.58 26.18
C LEU A 52 5.28 1.14 26.60
N ALA A 53 6.03 1.74 25.66
CA ALA A 53 7.32 2.38 25.93
C ALA A 53 7.19 3.79 26.53
N GLY A 54 5.97 4.34 26.67
CA GLY A 54 5.75 5.70 27.14
C GLY A 54 6.15 6.78 26.13
N TRP A 55 6.31 6.43 24.85
CA TRP A 55 6.68 7.35 23.76
C TRP A 55 5.46 8.10 23.25
N HIS A 56 4.83 8.88 24.14
CA HIS A 56 3.53 9.48 23.89
C HIS A 56 3.54 10.49 22.73
N ARG A 57 4.65 11.20 22.51
CA ARG A 57 4.77 12.19 21.43
C ARG A 57 4.83 11.51 20.07
N GLU A 58 5.64 10.47 19.95
CA GLU A 58 5.81 9.66 18.74
C GLU A 58 4.51 8.92 18.42
N LEU A 59 3.86 8.36 19.44
CA LEU A 59 2.53 7.77 19.32
C LEU A 59 1.51 8.78 18.79
N ALA A 60 1.41 9.97 19.39
CA ALA A 60 0.44 10.98 18.97
C ALA A 60 0.69 11.46 17.55
N THR A 61 1.95 11.76 17.22
CA THR A 61 2.34 12.25 15.89
C THR A 61 2.10 11.17 14.83
N GLY A 62 2.56 9.94 15.08
CA GLY A 62 2.38 8.81 14.19
C GLY A 62 0.90 8.47 13.99
N ALA A 63 0.11 8.38 15.07
CA ALA A 63 -1.31 8.08 14.97
C ALA A 63 -2.09 9.13 14.17
N VAL A 64 -1.82 10.43 14.37
CA VAL A 64 -2.46 11.49 13.58
C VAL A 64 -2.05 11.41 12.11
N ALA A 65 -0.76 11.27 11.83
CA ALA A 65 -0.27 11.21 10.45
C ALA A 65 -0.83 9.99 9.70
N LEU A 66 -0.84 8.81 10.35
CA LEU A 66 -1.42 7.58 9.80
C LEU A 66 -2.92 7.72 9.56
N SER A 67 -3.65 8.38 10.46
CA SER A 67 -5.09 8.64 10.31
C SER A 67 -5.37 9.53 9.10
N VAL A 68 -4.62 10.63 8.96
CA VAL A 68 -4.75 11.54 7.81
C VAL A 68 -4.40 10.82 6.51
N ALA A 69 -3.30 10.06 6.47
CA ALA A 69 -2.91 9.27 5.31
C ALA A 69 -3.99 8.23 4.94
N GLY A 70 -4.56 7.53 5.93
CA GLY A 70 -5.65 6.58 5.72
C GLY A 70 -6.88 7.22 5.07
N VAL A 71 -7.31 8.39 5.56
CA VAL A 71 -8.44 9.14 4.99
C VAL A 71 -8.17 9.52 3.52
N VAL A 72 -6.97 10.03 3.23
CA VAL A 72 -6.59 10.41 1.87
C VAL A 72 -6.57 9.20 0.93
N VAL A 73 -5.98 8.08 1.38
CA VAL A 73 -5.91 6.84 0.59
C VAL A 73 -7.31 6.31 0.27
N VAL A 74 -8.18 6.17 1.28
CA VAL A 74 -9.55 5.66 1.08
C VAL A 74 -10.34 6.57 0.15
N SER A 75 -10.21 7.89 0.32
CA SER A 75 -10.90 8.86 -0.54
C SER A 75 -10.45 8.74 -2.00
N LEU A 76 -9.14 8.66 -2.24
CA LEU A 76 -8.59 8.52 -3.60
C LEU A 76 -8.93 7.16 -4.22
N MET A 77 -8.93 6.07 -3.45
CA MET A 77 -9.37 4.75 -3.91
C MET A 77 -10.83 4.80 -4.39
N GLY A 78 -11.71 5.43 -3.62
CA GLY A 78 -13.12 5.59 -3.97
C GLY A 78 -13.37 6.49 -5.18
N LEU A 79 -12.52 7.51 -5.40
CA LEU A 79 -12.65 8.45 -6.52
C LEU A 79 -12.03 7.93 -7.83
N VAL A 80 -10.84 7.34 -7.76
CA VAL A 80 -10.08 6.92 -8.94
C VAL A 80 -10.51 5.53 -9.41
N GLN A 81 -10.91 4.67 -8.48
CA GLN A 81 -11.41 3.31 -8.75
C GLN A 81 -10.50 2.47 -9.67
N ARG A 82 -9.19 2.71 -9.63
CA ARG A 82 -8.22 2.04 -10.53
C ARG A 82 -8.20 0.53 -10.24
N PRO A 83 -8.33 -0.35 -11.25
CA PRO A 83 -8.18 -1.79 -11.06
C PRO A 83 -6.73 -2.17 -10.73
N PHE A 84 -6.53 -3.34 -10.11
CA PHE A 84 -5.19 -3.91 -9.92
C PHE A 84 -4.58 -4.41 -11.25
N PRO A 85 -3.23 -4.44 -11.35
CA PRO A 85 -2.55 -5.10 -12.45
C PRO A 85 -2.83 -6.62 -12.47
N PRO A 86 -2.57 -7.32 -13.59
CA PRO A 86 -2.75 -8.76 -13.70
C PRO A 86 -1.90 -9.55 -12.68
N ASP A 87 -2.37 -10.74 -12.32
CA ASP A 87 -1.76 -11.64 -11.33
C ASP A 87 -1.36 -10.98 -9.99
N PRO A 88 -2.29 -10.28 -9.31
CA PRO A 88 -2.03 -9.66 -8.02
C PRO A 88 -1.76 -10.72 -6.93
N VAL A 89 -0.69 -10.52 -6.15
CA VAL A 89 -0.30 -11.43 -5.04
C VAL A 89 -1.06 -11.10 -3.76
N CYS A 90 -1.46 -9.85 -3.58
CA CYS A 90 -2.11 -9.34 -2.38
C CYS A 90 -3.55 -8.94 -2.70
N VAL A 91 -4.38 -9.89 -3.15
CA VAL A 91 -5.82 -9.64 -3.22
C VAL A 91 -6.40 -9.91 -1.85
N THR A 92 -7.10 -8.92 -1.28
CA THR A 92 -7.99 -9.14 -0.15
C THR A 92 -9.26 -9.83 -0.65
N ASP A 93 -9.12 -11.09 -1.06
CA ASP A 93 -10.24 -11.98 -1.40
C ASP A 93 -11.05 -12.22 -0.12
N GLY A 94 -11.98 -11.33 0.20
CA GLY A 94 -12.86 -11.51 1.36
C GLY A 94 -13.49 -10.26 1.97
N THR A 95 -13.09 -9.04 1.58
CA THR A 95 -13.62 -7.81 2.20
C THR A 95 -14.83 -7.22 1.47
N GLY A 96 -15.23 -7.76 0.31
CA GLY A 96 -16.38 -7.29 -0.47
C GLY A 96 -16.24 -5.88 -1.07
N MET A 97 -15.15 -5.17 -0.77
CA MET A 97 -14.78 -3.93 -1.43
C MET A 97 -14.02 -4.27 -2.72
N ALA A 98 -14.43 -3.68 -3.85
CA ALA A 98 -13.66 -3.75 -5.08
C ALA A 98 -12.22 -3.28 -4.75
N PRO A 99 -11.21 -4.14 -4.89
CA PRO A 99 -9.86 -3.75 -4.51
C PRO A 99 -9.41 -2.70 -5.53
N HIS A 100 -9.22 -1.46 -5.07
CA HIS A 100 -8.68 -0.37 -5.88
C HIS A 100 -7.18 -0.22 -5.63
N SER A 101 -6.40 -0.06 -6.70
CA SER A 101 -4.93 -0.10 -6.64
C SER A 101 -4.28 1.26 -6.40
N PHE A 102 -5.04 2.35 -6.58
CA PHE A 102 -4.52 3.71 -6.45
C PHE A 102 -5.20 4.50 -5.34
N PRO A 103 -4.43 5.10 -4.41
CA PRO A 103 -3.01 4.85 -4.12
C PRO A 103 -2.82 3.55 -3.34
N SER A 104 -1.57 3.09 -3.18
CA SER A 104 -1.27 1.92 -2.35
C SER A 104 -1.34 2.25 -0.86
N GLY A 105 -2.25 1.61 -0.13
CA GLY A 105 -2.36 1.77 1.33
C GLY A 105 -1.13 1.28 2.10
N HIS A 106 -0.54 0.15 1.70
CA HIS A 106 0.68 -0.37 2.34
C HIS A 106 1.87 0.58 2.13
N ALA A 107 2.00 1.16 0.93
CA ALA A 107 3.07 2.12 0.65
C ALA A 107 2.87 3.42 1.44
N ALA A 108 1.65 3.95 1.48
CA ALA A 108 1.33 5.15 2.24
C ALA A 108 1.62 4.96 3.74
N ALA A 109 1.20 3.82 4.32
CA ALA A 109 1.45 3.50 5.71
C ALA A 109 2.94 3.34 6.03
N ALA A 110 3.75 2.79 5.11
CA ALA A 110 5.18 2.60 5.32
C ALA A 110 6.01 3.89 5.25
N THR A 111 5.50 4.95 4.62
CA THR A 111 6.20 6.24 4.45
C THR A 111 5.92 7.25 5.56
N VAL A 112 4.96 6.97 6.43
CA VAL A 112 4.53 7.83 7.54
C VAL A 112 5.17 7.33 8.83
#